data_AF-A0A8X8H765-F1
#
_entry.id   AF-A0A8X8H765-F1
#
_cell.length_a   1.000
_cell.length_b   1.000
_cell.length_c   1.000
_cell.angle_alpha   90.00
_cell.angle_beta   90.00
_cell.angle_gamma   90.00
#
_symmetry.space_group_name_H-M   'P 1'
#
loop_
_entity.id
_entity.type
_entity.pdbx_description
1 polymer ?
#
loop_
_entity_poly.entity_id
_entity_poly.type
_entity_poly.pdbx_seq_one_letter_code
_entity_poly.pdbx_strand_id
1 'polypeptide(L)' 'MKTLSIVTAALIAVAGVASAQSVPVLSSVAATTLSTLAPTVDAGSLSAIQIAELNRAAVSSEGLQASDLYSILRN' A
#
# COMPACT_ATOMS: atom_id res chain seq x y z
N MET A 1 28.06 -51.67 20.22
CA MET A 1 28.31 -50.46 21.05
C MET A 1 28.99 -49.46 20.13
N LYS A 2 28.58 -48.22 19.89
CA LYS A 2 27.59 -47.30 20.48
C LYS A 2 27.31 -46.23 19.40
N THR A 3 26.07 -45.79 19.38
CA THR A 3 25.50 -44.61 18.71
C THR A 3 26.22 -43.30 19.05
N LEU A 4 26.42 -42.45 18.04
CA LEU A 4 26.61 -40.99 18.15
C LEU A 4 25.85 -40.41 16.93
N SER A 5 24.56 -40.11 17.00
CA SER A 5 23.96 -38.95 17.68
C SER A 5 24.83 -37.71 17.60
N ILE A 6 24.72 -36.99 16.48
CA ILE A 6 25.07 -35.58 16.42
C ILE A 6 23.79 -34.84 16.09
N VAL A 7 23.17 -34.35 17.17
CA VAL A 7 22.22 -33.25 17.16
C VAL A 7 22.96 -32.04 16.60
N THR A 8 22.49 -31.46 15.50
CA THR A 8 22.98 -30.16 15.04
C THR A 8 21.82 -29.21 14.89
N ALA A 9 21.77 -28.31 15.87
CA ALA A 9 21.36 -26.91 15.79
C ALA A 9 19.98 -26.60 15.20
N ALA A 10 19.12 -26.19 16.11
CA ALA A 10 18.08 -25.21 15.87
C ALA A 10 18.58 -24.08 14.96
N LEU A 11 17.95 -23.92 13.81
CA LEU A 11 17.74 -22.59 13.25
C LEU A 11 16.26 -22.28 13.40
N ILE A 12 15.97 -21.53 14.46
CA ILE A 12 14.73 -20.79 14.59
C ILE A 12 14.78 -19.75 13.48
N ALA A 13 14.24 -20.08 12.31
CA ALA A 13 13.90 -19.08 11.33
C ALA A 13 12.65 -18.36 11.87
N VAL A 14 12.88 -17.36 12.72
CA VAL A 14 11.99 -16.21 12.82
C VAL A 14 12.02 -15.55 11.44
N ALA A 15 11.28 -16.09 10.49
CA ALA A 15 10.60 -15.27 9.50
C ALA A 15 9.49 -14.60 10.31
N GLY A 16 9.82 -13.56 11.07
CA GLY A 16 10.18 -12.30 10.46
C GLY A 16 8.84 -11.80 9.97
N VAL A 17 8.12 -11.19 10.92
CA VAL A 17 6.74 -10.73 10.78
C VAL A 17 6.54 -10.19 9.37
N ALA A 18 5.80 -10.94 8.55
CA ALA A 18 5.00 -10.30 7.53
C ALA A 18 3.92 -9.55 8.31
N SER A 19 4.31 -8.44 8.95
CA SER A 19 3.40 -7.34 9.06
C SER A 19 3.12 -6.96 7.61
N ALA A 20 2.09 -7.61 7.05
CA ALA A 20 1.19 -6.96 6.13
C ALA A 20 0.68 -5.73 6.88
N GLN A 21 1.54 -4.71 6.99
CA GLN A 21 1.07 -3.36 7.07
C GLN A 21 0.25 -3.27 5.79
N SER A 22 -1.06 -3.34 5.96
CA SER A 22 -2.02 -3.01 4.91
C SER A 22 -1.77 -1.53 4.61
N VAL A 23 -0.67 -1.25 3.91
CA VAL A 23 -0.42 0.04 3.30
C VAL A 23 -1.58 0.15 2.34
N PRO A 24 -2.52 1.07 2.57
CA PRO A 24 -3.67 1.18 1.70
C PRO A 24 -3.12 1.42 0.30
N VAL A 25 -3.53 0.54 -0.62
CA VAL A 25 -3.07 0.59 -2.00
C VAL A 25 -4.10 1.37 -2.79
N LEU A 26 -3.65 2.21 -3.71
CA LEU A 26 -4.55 2.85 -4.66
C LEU A 26 -5.26 1.78 -5.49
N SER A 27 -6.58 1.93 -5.60
CA SER A 27 -7.39 1.20 -6.55
C SER A 27 -6.92 1.52 -7.96
N SER A 28 -7.03 0.57 -8.90
CA SER A 28 -6.59 0.77 -10.28
C SER A 28 -7.22 2.03 -10.91
N VAL A 29 -8.49 2.31 -10.60
CA VAL A 29 -9.19 3.50 -11.09
C VAL A 29 -8.58 4.76 -10.49
N ALA A 30 -8.35 4.79 -9.17
CA ALA A 30 -7.76 5.94 -8.50
C ALA A 30 -6.33 6.20 -8.98
N ALA A 31 -5.53 5.15 -9.21
CA ALA A 31 -4.17 5.25 -9.72
C ALA A 31 -4.14 5.81 -11.15
N THR A 32 -5.00 5.33 -12.06
CA THR A 32 -5.11 5.87 -13.42
C THR A 32 -5.55 7.32 -13.41
N THR A 33 -6.54 7.67 -12.58
CA THR A 33 -7.04 9.03 -12.48
C THR A 33 -6.01 9.98 -11.87
N LEU A 34 -5.30 9.55 -10.82
CA LEU A 34 -4.18 10.30 -10.25
C LEU A 34 -3.08 10.52 -11.29
N SER A 35 -2.70 9.49 -12.03
CA SER A 35 -1.69 9.61 -13.09
C SER A 35 -2.14 10.51 -14.25
N THR A 36 -3.44 10.63 -14.49
CA THR A 36 -4.01 11.48 -15.55
C THR A 36 -4.12 12.94 -15.12
N LEU A 37 -4.61 13.18 -13.90
CA LEU A 37 -4.89 14.53 -13.38
C LEU A 37 -3.68 15.16 -12.68
N ALA A 38 -2.80 14.34 -12.10
CA ALA A 38 -1.62 14.77 -11.36
C ALA A 38 -0.42 13.84 -11.61
N PRO A 39 0.08 13.77 -12.86
CA PRO A 39 1.19 12.87 -13.23
C PRO A 39 2.50 13.13 -12.47
N THR A 40 2.64 14.31 -11.87
CA THR A 40 3.81 14.70 -11.06
C THR A 40 3.74 14.22 -9.62
N VAL A 41 2.60 13.67 -9.19
CA VAL A 41 2.38 13.22 -7.82
C VAL A 41 2.79 11.76 -7.71
N ASP A 42 3.76 11.50 -6.84
CA ASP A 42 4.21 10.15 -6.55
C ASP A 42 3.21 9.45 -5.61
N ALA A 43 2.57 8.39 -6.10
CA ALA A 43 1.60 7.61 -5.34
C ALA A 43 2.19 6.95 -4.08
N GLY A 44 3.51 6.67 -4.07
CA GLY A 44 4.21 6.12 -2.92
C GLY A 44 4.48 7.14 -1.81
N SER A 45 4.38 8.43 -2.13
CA SER A 45 4.53 9.53 -1.18
C SER A 45 3.20 9.94 -0.52
N LEU A 46 2.10 9.32 -0.91
CA LEU A 46 0.77 9.61 -0.37
C LEU A 46 0.55 8.95 0.99
N SER A 47 -0.13 9.68 1.87
CA SER A 47 -0.55 9.17 3.17
C SER A 47 -1.68 8.15 3.02
N ALA A 48 -1.80 7.28 4.02
CA ALA A 48 -2.85 6.28 4.09
C ALA A 48 -4.27 6.87 3.98
N ILE A 49 -4.47 8.06 4.55
CA ILE A 49 -5.74 8.80 4.50
C ILE A 49 -6.01 9.28 3.08
N GLN A 50 -5.02 9.88 2.42
CA GLN A 50 -5.13 10.39 1.05
C GLN A 50 -5.46 9.25 0.08
N ILE A 51 -4.83 8.08 0.24
CA ILE A 51 -5.13 6.91 -0.58
C ILE A 51 -6.56 6.42 -0.36
N ALA A 52 -7.05 6.41 0.88
CA ALA A 52 -8.43 6.03 1.17
C ALA A 52 -9.45 7.01 0.57
N GLU A 53 -9.19 8.31 0.65
CA GLU A 53 -10.04 9.35 0.03
C GLU A 53 -10.03 9.28 -1.49
N LEU A 54 -8.84 9.14 -2.11
CA LEU A 54 -8.72 8.95 -3.55
C LEU A 54 -9.47 7.72 -4.03
N ASN A 55 -9.34 6.60 -3.31
CA ASN A 55 -10.09 5.39 -3.61
C ASN A 55 -11.59 5.65 -3.53
N ARG A 56 -12.06 6.26 -2.43
CA ARG A 56 -13.49 6.51 -2.20
C ARG A 56 -14.09 7.42 -3.26
N ALA A 57 -13.39 8.49 -3.63
CA ALA A 57 -13.86 9.42 -4.63
C ALA A 57 -13.72 8.85 -6.06
N ALA A 58 -12.76 7.97 -6.34
CA ALA A 58 -12.65 7.27 -7.62
C ALA A 58 -13.77 6.24 -7.88
N VAL A 59 -14.39 5.69 -6.83
CA VAL A 59 -15.58 4.80 -6.98
C VAL A 59 -16.90 5.58 -6.87
N SER A 60 -16.85 6.90 -6.63
CA SER A 60 -18.06 7.73 -6.57
C SER A 60 -18.68 7.85 -7.96
N SER A 61 -20.01 7.87 -8.05
CA SER A 61 -20.73 7.93 -9.34
C SER A 61 -20.41 9.17 -10.18
N GLU A 62 -19.91 10.23 -9.54
CA GLU A 62 -19.49 11.48 -10.19
C GLU A 62 -18.04 11.44 -10.71
N GLY A 63 -17.29 10.40 -10.35
CA GLY A 63 -15.85 10.28 -10.64
C GLY A 63 -14.99 11.21 -9.78
N LEU A 64 -13.67 11.08 -9.92
CA LEU A 64 -12.69 11.92 -9.24
C LEU A 64 -12.36 13.13 -10.12
N GLN A 65 -12.69 14.36 -9.69
CA GLN A 65 -12.33 15.57 -10.42
C GLN A 65 -10.98 16.14 -9.96
N ALA A 66 -10.38 16.99 -10.81
CA ALA A 66 -9.10 17.64 -10.52
C ALA A 66 -9.14 18.48 -9.23
N SER A 67 -10.27 19.16 -8.98
CA SER A 67 -10.50 19.96 -7.78
C SER A 67 -10.53 19.12 -6.50
N ASP A 68 -11.21 17.97 -6.54
CA ASP A 68 -11.29 17.04 -5.41
C ASP A 68 -9.93 16.41 -5.13
N LEU A 69 -9.24 15.99 -6.19
CA LEU A 69 -7.89 15.44 -6.09
C LEU A 69 -6.93 16.46 -5.44
N TYR A 70 -6.97 17.72 -5.86
CA TYR A 70 -6.12 18.75 -5.24
C TYR A 70 -6.48 19.01 -3.78
N SER A 71 -7.77 18.95 -3.44
CA SER A 71 -8.23 19.06 -2.05
C SER A 71 -7.74 17.91 -1.18
N ILE A 72 -7.73 16.68 -1.71
CA ILE A 72 -7.24 15.48 -1.03
C ILE A 72 -5.72 15.53 -0.86
N LEU A 73 -4.98 15.95 -1.88
CA LEU A 73 -3.50 16.05 -1.83
C LEU A 73 -2.99 17.17 -0.91
N ARG A 74 -3.81 18.20 -0.68
CA ARG A 74 -3.45 19.36 0.15
C ARG A 74 -3.70 19.13 1.65
N ASN A 75 -4.50 18.12 1.99
CA ASN A 75 -4.82 17.69 3.36
C ASN A 75 -3.82 16.62 3.81
#